data_AF-A0A936L344-F1
#
_entry.id   AF-A0A936L344-F1
#
_cell.length_a   1.000
_cell.length_b   1.000
_cell.length_c   1.000
_cell.angle_alpha   90.00
_cell.angle_beta   90.00
_cell.angle_gamma   90.00
#
_symmetry.space_group_name_H-M   'P 1'
#
loop_
_entity.id
_entity.type
_entity.pdbx_description
1 polymer ?
#
loop_
_entity_poly.entity_id
_entity_poly.type
_entity_poly.pdbx_seq_one_letter_code
_entity_poly.pdbx_strand_id
1 'polypeptide(L)'
;MEFLSKMTYYIMFGLSGLVCLFNCANALYTSTQSVGKTSEVIILLLGGILMAGGMYLTYNQTMAAEKYLLGCGLLGLTWLCVLIELFVGFFFFNGPLHWQ
;
A
#
# COMPACT_ATOMS: atom_id res chain seq x y z
N MET A 1 -9.06 18.77 19.33
CA MET A 1 -8.06 18.07 18.48
C MET A 1 -8.51 16.67 18.07
N GLU A 2 -9.22 15.92 18.92
CA GLU A 2 -9.67 14.55 18.61
C GLU A 2 -10.55 14.41 17.36
N PHE A 3 -11.46 15.35 17.11
CA PHE A 3 -12.28 15.32 15.90
C PHE A 3 -11.42 15.36 14.62
N LEU A 4 -10.41 16.23 14.61
CA LEU A 4 -9.57 16.44 13.45
C LEU A 4 -8.63 15.24 13.21
N SER A 5 -8.06 14.66 14.27
CA SER A 5 -7.25 13.45 14.16
C SER A 5 -8.08 12.23 13.72
N LYS A 6 -9.31 12.09 14.22
CA LYS A 6 -10.23 11.03 13.81
C LYS A 6 -10.66 11.17 12.34
N MET A 7 -11.00 12.38 11.91
CA MET A 7 -11.33 12.67 10.51
C MET A 7 -10.14 12.36 9.59
N THR A 8 -8.94 12.85 9.92
CA THR A 8 -7.72 12.58 9.15
C THR A 8 -7.44 11.09 9.06
N TYR A 9 -7.57 10.35 10.17
CA TYR A 9 -7.39 8.91 10.21
C TYR A 9 -8.32 8.19 9.20
N TYR A 10 -9.61 8.48 9.21
CA TYR A 10 -10.55 7.83 8.30
C TYR A 10 -10.31 8.18 6.84
N ILE A 11 -9.91 9.44 6.54
CA ILE A 11 -9.52 9.84 5.19
C ILE A 11 -8.29 9.05 4.74
N MET A 12 -7.24 8.99 5.57
CA MET A 12 -6.02 8.23 5.26
C MET A 12 -6.31 6.74 5.10
N PHE A 13 -7.17 6.16 5.96
CA PHE A 13 -7.55 4.76 5.89
C PHE A 13 -8.33 4.47 4.59
N GLY A 14 -9.27 5.35 4.21
CA GLY A 14 -10.01 5.24 2.96
C GLY A 14 -9.10 5.31 1.73
N LEU A 15 -8.17 6.28 1.70
CA LEU A 15 -7.18 6.39 0.62
C LEU A 15 -6.26 5.16 0.56
N SER A 16 -5.84 4.63 1.72
CA SER A 16 -5.04 3.40 1.79
C SER A 16 -5.81 2.21 1.20
N GLY A 17 -7.11 2.13 1.47
CA GLY A 17 -7.99 1.12 0.87
C GLY A 17 -8.08 1.24 -0.65
N LEU A 18 -8.21 2.46 -1.18
CA LEU A 18 -8.20 2.70 -2.62
C LEU A 18 -6.86 2.31 -3.25
N VAL A 19 -5.73 2.63 -2.63
CA VAL A 19 -4.39 2.23 -3.11
C VAL A 19 -4.23 0.72 -3.08
N CYS A 20 -4.69 0.05 -2.03
CA CYS A 20 -4.68 -1.40 -1.95
C CYS A 20 -5.47 -2.03 -3.11
N LEU A 21 -6.69 -1.55 -3.34
CA LEU A 21 -7.53 -2.03 -4.45
C LEU A 21 -6.91 -1.73 -5.81
N PHE A 22 -6.31 -0.54 -5.97
CA PHE A 22 -5.62 -0.16 -7.20
C PHE A 22 -4.45 -1.12 -7.50
N ASN A 23 -3.62 -1.45 -6.51
CA ASN A 23 -2.52 -2.38 -6.68
C ASN A 23 -3.01 -3.78 -7.06
N CYS A 24 -4.01 -4.31 -6.35
CA CYS A 24 -4.59 -5.62 -6.66
C CYS A 24 -5.27 -5.66 -8.03
N ALA A 25 -6.04 -4.62 -8.39
CA ALA A 25 -6.73 -4.53 -9.66
C ALA A 25 -5.72 -4.43 -10.83
N ASN A 26 -4.66 -3.65 -10.69
CA ASN A 26 -3.61 -3.57 -11.71
C ASN A 26 -2.83 -4.89 -11.82
N ALA A 27 -2.56 -5.58 -10.71
CA ALA A 27 -1.94 -6.89 -10.77
C ALA A 27 -2.79 -7.89 -11.56
N LEU A 28 -4.10 -7.93 -11.30
CA LEU A 28 -5.05 -8.78 -12.04
C LEU A 28 -5.17 -8.36 -13.50
N TYR A 29 -5.21 -7.05 -13.78
CA TYR A 29 -5.24 -6.56 -15.14
C TYR A 29 -3.98 -7.00 -15.90
N THR A 30 -2.79 -6.74 -15.36
CA THR A 30 -1.51 -7.10 -15.98
C THR A 30 -1.37 -8.62 -16.16
N SER A 31 -1.90 -9.44 -15.26
CA SER A 31 -1.83 -10.91 -15.40
C SER A 31 -2.69 -11.46 -16.55
N THR A 32 -3.69 -10.70 -17.00
CA THR A 32 -4.52 -11.06 -18.16
C THR A 32 -4.00 -10.52 -19.50
N GLN A 33 -2.99 -9.64 -19.48
CA GLN A 33 -2.42 -9.07 -20.70
C GLN A 33 -1.44 -10.04 -21.36
N SER A 34 -1.50 -10.15 -22.70
CA SER A 34 -0.61 -11.00 -23.49
C SER A 34 0.87 -10.58 -23.43
N VAL A 35 1.14 -9.32 -23.07
CA VAL A 35 2.48 -8.74 -22.90
C VAL A 35 2.77 -8.38 -21.45
N GLY A 36 1.91 -8.79 -20.51
CA GLY A 36 2.06 -8.50 -19.09
C GLY A 36 3.26 -9.26 -18.50
N LYS A 37 4.14 -8.55 -17.82
CA LYS A 37 5.29 -9.18 -17.15
C LYS A 37 4.87 -9.74 -15.80
N THR A 38 5.16 -11.02 -15.57
CA THR A 38 4.90 -11.69 -14.29
C THR A 38 5.56 -10.97 -13.11
N SER A 39 6.73 -10.35 -13.32
CA SER A 39 7.41 -9.56 -12.29
C SER A 39 6.57 -8.35 -11.82
N GLU A 40 5.93 -7.62 -12.74
CA GLU A 40 5.07 -6.48 -12.42
C GLU A 40 3.85 -6.91 -11.61
N VAL A 41 3.26 -8.05 -11.96
CA VAL A 41 2.13 -8.64 -11.22
C VAL A 41 2.54 -8.96 -9.79
N ILE A 42 3.71 -9.57 -9.59
CA ILE A 42 4.22 -9.93 -8.25
C ILE A 42 4.48 -8.68 -7.41
N ILE A 43 5.15 -7.66 -7.97
CA ILE A 43 5.43 -6.40 -7.27
C ILE A 43 4.13 -5.72 -6.84
N LEU A 44 3.16 -5.59 -7.74
CA LEU A 44 1.87 -4.98 -7.43
C LEU A 44 1.09 -5.77 -6.36
N LEU A 45 1.12 -7.11 -6.41
CA LEU A 45 0.49 -7.94 -5.39
C LEU A 45 1.16 -7.78 -4.02
N LEU A 46 2.49 -7.73 -3.97
CA LEU A 46 3.23 -7.50 -2.72
C LEU A 46 2.88 -6.12 -2.14
N GLY A 47 2.88 -5.07 -2.97
CA GLY A 47 2.44 -3.74 -2.55
C GLY A 47 0.99 -3.72 -2.03
N GLY A 48 0.09 -4.49 -2.65
CA GLY A 48 -1.29 -4.66 -2.19
C GLY A 48 -1.39 -5.38 -0.84
N ILE A 49 -0.68 -6.51 -0.67
CA ILE A 49 -0.65 -7.29 0.57
C ILE A 49 -0.05 -6.48 1.72
N LEU A 50 1.05 -5.76 1.47
CA LEU A 50 1.68 -4.89 2.47
C LEU A 50 0.73 -3.77 2.91
N MET A 51 0.03 -3.15 1.96
CA MET A 51 -0.97 -2.13 2.28
C MET A 51 -2.13 -2.70 3.11
N ALA A 52 -2.70 -3.85 2.71
CA ALA A 52 -3.77 -4.52 3.44
C ALA A 52 -3.35 -4.93 4.86
N GLY A 53 -2.16 -5.51 5.00
CA GLY A 53 -1.58 -5.90 6.28
C GLY A 53 -1.33 -4.70 7.19
N GLY A 54 -0.74 -3.62 6.66
CA GLY A 54 -0.53 -2.39 7.42
C GLY A 54 -1.83 -1.72 7.85
N MET A 55 -2.85 -1.70 6.98
CA MET A 55 -4.19 -1.23 7.34
C MET A 55 -4.81 -2.06 8.47
N TYR A 56 -4.75 -3.39 8.37
CA TYR A 56 -5.29 -4.30 9.40
C TYR A 56 -4.63 -4.09 10.76
N LEU A 57 -3.30 -4.06 10.79
CA LEU A 57 -2.54 -3.82 12.03
C LEU A 57 -2.84 -2.44 12.62
N THR A 58 -2.91 -1.43 11.76
CA THR A 58 -3.21 -0.06 12.19
C THR A 58 -4.63 0.04 12.75
N TYR A 59 -5.62 -0.60 12.11
CA TYR A 59 -6.99 -0.66 12.61
C TYR A 59 -7.05 -1.27 14.02
N ASN A 60 -6.42 -2.44 14.21
CA ASN A 60 -6.40 -3.12 15.50
C ASN A 60 -5.77 -2.28 16.62
N GLN A 61 -4.67 -1.58 16.33
CA GLN A 61 -4.02 -0.72 17.33
C GLN A 61 -4.78 0.58 17.60
N THR A 62 -5.41 1.15 16.56
CA THR A 62 -6.08 2.46 16.66
C THR A 62 -7.42 2.34 17.35
N MET A 63 -8.23 1.33 17.00
CA MET A 63 -9.59 1.17 17.50
C MET A 63 -9.64 0.66 18.94
N ALA A 64 -8.68 -0.17 19.36
CA ALA A 64 -8.65 -0.72 20.72
C ALA A 64 -8.44 0.34 21.81
N ALA A 65 -7.79 1.46 21.47
CA ALA A 65 -7.42 2.51 22.44
C ALA A 65 -7.79 3.93 21.99
N GLU A 66 -8.57 4.06 20.91
CA GLU A 66 -8.95 5.34 20.27
C GLU A 66 -7.76 6.28 19.97
N LYS A 67 -6.59 5.71 19.68
CA LYS A 67 -5.34 6.46 19.45
C LYS A 67 -5.21 6.88 17.99
N TYR A 68 -6.12 7.72 17.49
CA TYR A 68 -6.18 8.11 16.07
C TYR A 68 -4.90 8.77 15.52
N LEU A 69 -4.19 9.56 16.34
CA LEU A 69 -2.93 10.17 15.93
C LEU A 69 -1.82 9.12 15.70
N LEU A 70 -1.75 8.10 16.56
CA LEU A 70 -0.86 6.95 16.37
C LEU A 70 -1.25 6.19 15.10
N GLY A 71 -2.56 6.01 14.87
CA GLY A 71 -3.07 5.38 13.65
C GLY A 71 -2.64 6.10 12.38
N CYS A 72 -2.70 7.43 12.34
CA CYS A 72 -2.18 8.21 11.21
C CYS A 72 -0.68 7.97 10.99
N GLY A 73 0.11 7.91 12.08
CA GLY A 73 1.54 7.61 12.01
C GLY A 73 1.84 6.22 11.47
N LEU A 74 1.12 5.19 11.91
CA LEU A 74 1.27 3.81 11.44
C LEU A 74 0.86 3.65 9.97
N LEU A 75 -0.22 4.32 9.53
CA LEU A 75 -0.58 4.37 8.11
C LEU A 75 0.51 5.08 7.29
N GLY A 76 1.07 6.20 7.78
CA GLY A 76 2.18 6.88 7.12
C GLY A 76 3.42 5.98 6.96
N LEU A 77 3.77 5.21 7.98
CA LEU A 77 4.84 4.22 7.90
C LEU A 77 4.53 3.09 6.91
N THR A 78 3.28 2.62 6.88
CA THR A 78 2.82 1.62 5.90
C THR A 78 3.00 2.13 4.47
N TRP A 79 2.61 3.38 4.22
CA TRP A 79 2.82 4.04 2.93
C TRP A 79 4.29 4.13 2.55
N LEU A 80 5.16 4.51 3.49
CA LEU A 80 6.60 4.56 3.25
C LEU A 80 7.15 3.18 2.84
N CYS A 81 6.77 2.12 3.54
CA CYS A 81 7.19 0.76 3.22
C CYS A 81 6.71 0.32 1.82
N VAL A 82 5.45 0.59 1.48
CA VAL A 82 4.89 0.25 0.16
C VAL A 82 5.55 1.05 -0.95
N LEU A 83 5.82 2.35 -0.75
CA LEU A 83 6.53 3.16 -1.74
C LEU A 83 7.95 2.67 -1.98
N ILE A 84 8.68 2.28 -0.93
CA ILE A 84 10.02 1.71 -1.06
C ILE A 84 9.96 0.39 -1.83
N GLU A 85 9.02 -0.49 -1.50
CA GLU A 85 8.85 -1.77 -2.18
C GLU A 85 8.52 -1.58 -3.67
N LEU A 86 7.57 -0.72 -4.02
CA LEU A 86 7.23 -0.44 -5.41
C LEU A 86 8.41 0.18 -6.16
N PHE A 87 9.12 1.13 -5.55
CA PHE A 87 10.28 1.76 -6.17
C PHE A 87 11.39 0.74 -6.45
N VAL A 88 11.77 -0.06 -5.45
CA VAL A 88 12.78 -1.11 -5.59
C VAL A 88 12.32 -2.15 -6.61
N GLY A 89 11.07 -2.62 -6.49
CA GLY A 89 10.46 -3.60 -7.37
C GLY A 89 10.53 -3.18 -8.84
N PHE A 90 10.00 -2.00 -9.16
CA PHE A 90 9.97 -1.52 -10.53
C PHE A 90 11.36 -1.16 -11.06
N PHE A 91 12.23 -0.49 -10.30
CA PHE A 91 13.54 -0.08 -10.80
C PHE A 91 14.51 -1.26 -10.99
N PHE A 92 14.52 -2.24 -10.08
CA PHE A 92 15.45 -3.37 -10.15
C PHE A 92 14.98 -4.49 -11.05
N PHE A 93 13.68 -4.81 -11.10
CA PHE A 93 13.19 -5.96 -11.86
C PHE A 93 12.54 -5.60 -13.20
N ASN A 94 12.13 -4.34 -13.39
CA ASN A 94 11.49 -3.90 -14.64
C ASN A 94 12.09 -2.61 -15.24
N GLY A 95 13.05 -2.00 -14.54
CA GLY A 95 13.66 -0.74 -14.91
C GLY A 95 15.01 -0.92 -15.63
N PRO A 96 15.64 0.21 -16.03
CA PRO A 96 16.86 0.20 -16.83
C PRO A 96 18.07 -0.46 -16.15
N LEU A 97 18.05 -0.63 -14.82
CA LEU A 97 19.09 -1.34 -14.08
C LEU A 97 19.12 -2.84 -14.37
N HIS A 98 17.99 -3.44 -14.76
CA HIS A 98 17.93 -4.84 -15.22
C HIS A 98 18.39 -4.99 -16.68
N TRP A 99 18.50 -3.88 -17.42
CA TRP A 99 18.84 -3.85 -18.84
C TRP A 99 20.31 -3.47 -19.09
N GLN A 100 21.09 -3.29 -18.03
CA GLN A 100 22.56 -3.21 -18.04
C GLN A 100 23.14 -4.60 -17.79
#